data_AF-A0A317E8C2-F1
#
_entry.id   AF-A0A317E8C2-F1
#
_cell.length_a   1.000
_cell.length_b   1.000
_cell.length_c   1.000
_cell.angle_alpha   90.00
_cell.angle_beta   90.00
_cell.angle_gamma   90.00
#
_symmetry.space_group_name_H-M   'P 1'
#
loop_
_entity.id
_entity.type
_entity.pdbx_description
1 polymer ?
#
loop_
_entity_poly.entity_id
_entity_poly.type
_entity_poly.pdbx_seq_one_letter_code
_entity_poly.pdbx_strand_id
1 'polypeptide(L)'
;MGKGTTSFDERLAALAASTGGMVPVGEIGRIVAELLDSWEGEAMAPPQAASPPPSPVGDDTARELENLLAIIHQTQGEIAAIRPHELAREKIPHANDQLRSVVDATAHATGIFLDIAEELEALAETFGGAGIDEIHSITTRIYEASNFQDITGQRISKVTETLRVIEERLTRLVEATGGVAHDAPAAKAAGDEDLLNGPQLPDLAASQDDIDRLFASI
;
A
#
# COMPACT_ATOMS: atom_id res chain seq x y z
N MET A 1 42.90 27.37 18.46
CA MET A 1 41.45 27.08 18.61
C MET A 1 40.73 27.38 17.30
N GLY A 2 40.27 26.33 16.61
CA GLY A 2 38.92 26.20 16.03
C GLY A 2 38.37 27.25 15.06
N LYS A 3 38.93 27.42 13.85
CA LYS A 3 38.24 28.16 12.77
C LYS A 3 37.50 27.27 11.74
N GLY A 4 37.73 25.96 11.73
CA GLY A 4 37.10 25.05 10.76
C GLY A 4 35.71 24.54 11.17
N THR A 5 35.45 24.38 12.47
CA THR A 5 34.19 23.78 12.98
C THR A 5 33.00 24.74 12.95
N THR A 6 33.24 26.05 13.06
CA THR A 6 32.18 27.06 13.17
C THR A 6 31.38 27.26 11.88
N SER A 7 32.00 27.11 10.70
CA SER A 7 31.32 27.27 9.40
C SER A 7 30.26 26.18 9.16
N PHE A 8 30.58 24.94 9.51
CA PHE A 8 29.66 23.81 9.32
C PHE A 8 28.50 23.83 10.31
N ASP A 9 28.78 24.08 11.60
CA ASP A 9 27.74 24.17 12.63
C ASP A 9 26.76 25.34 12.36
N GLU A 10 27.26 26.48 11.87
CA GLU A 10 26.43 27.62 11.47
C GLU A 10 25.54 27.28 10.26
N ARG A 11 26.06 26.53 9.27
CA ARG A 11 25.28 26.09 8.10
C ARG A 11 24.24 25.04 8.47
N LEU A 12 24.59 24.08 9.34
CA LEU A 12 23.66 23.09 9.85
C LEU A 12 22.53 23.74 10.66
N ALA A 13 22.85 24.74 11.49
CA ALA A 13 21.89 25.53 12.23
C ALA A 13 20.98 26.38 11.30
N ALA A 14 21.55 26.97 10.23
CA ALA A 14 20.78 27.72 9.23
C ALA A 14 19.82 26.79 8.46
N LEU A 15 20.29 25.60 8.09
CA LEU A 15 19.47 24.59 7.43
C LEU A 15 18.33 24.14 8.35
N ALA A 16 18.63 23.78 9.61
CA ALA A 16 17.63 23.40 10.61
C ALA A 16 16.60 24.50 10.86
N ALA A 17 17.00 25.78 10.84
CA ALA A 17 16.09 26.91 10.96
C ALA A 17 15.19 27.07 9.72
N SER A 18 15.71 26.80 8.52
CA SER A 18 14.95 26.90 7.26
C SER A 18 13.95 25.76 7.04
N THR A 19 14.25 24.56 7.55
CA THR A 19 13.42 23.36 7.39
C THR A 19 12.56 23.05 8.61
N GLY A 20 12.62 23.89 9.66
CA GLY A 20 11.90 23.65 10.91
C GLY A 20 12.35 22.37 11.64
N GLY A 21 13.58 21.91 11.37
CA GLY A 21 14.14 20.67 11.90
C GLY A 21 13.66 19.38 11.22
N MET A 22 12.87 19.46 10.15
CA MET A 22 12.41 18.30 9.37
C MET A 22 12.79 18.46 7.90
N VAL A 23 13.57 17.52 7.38
CA VAL A 23 13.97 17.48 5.96
C VAL A 23 13.21 16.34 5.26
N PRO A 24 12.53 16.58 4.13
CA PRO A 24 11.93 15.52 3.33
C PRO A 24 12.98 14.49 2.94
N VAL A 25 12.67 13.19 3.03
CA VAL A 25 13.67 12.14 2.80
C VAL A 25 14.31 12.28 1.42
N GLY A 26 13.53 12.64 0.40
CA GLY A 26 14.00 12.90 -0.96
C GLY A 26 15.00 14.05 -1.09
N GLU A 27 15.01 15.01 -0.16
CA GLU A 27 15.92 16.15 -0.18
C GLU A 27 17.21 15.92 0.62
N ILE A 28 17.23 14.94 1.52
CA ILE A 28 18.39 14.66 2.38
C ILE A 28 19.64 14.46 1.54
N GLY A 29 19.54 13.70 0.46
CA GLY A 29 20.70 13.39 -0.37
C GLY A 29 21.33 14.62 -1.02
N ARG A 30 20.50 15.49 -1.60
CA ARG A 30 20.92 16.77 -2.18
C ARG A 30 21.57 17.67 -1.14
N ILE A 31 20.93 17.82 0.02
CA ILE A 31 21.39 18.69 1.11
C ILE A 31 22.73 18.21 1.67
N VAL A 32 22.89 16.90 1.87
CA VAL A 32 24.14 16.31 2.36
C VAL A 32 25.25 16.45 1.33
N ALA A 33 24.95 16.27 0.04
CA ALA A 33 25.92 16.49 -1.05
C ALA A 33 26.36 17.96 -1.15
N GLU A 34 25.42 18.91 -1.03
CA GLU A 34 25.72 20.35 -0.99
C GLU A 34 26.60 20.71 0.22
N LEU A 35 26.34 20.11 1.38
CA LEU A 35 27.16 20.30 2.58
C LEU A 35 28.59 19.76 2.38
N LEU A 36 28.75 18.58 1.78
CA LEU A 36 30.05 17.96 1.50
C LEU A 36 30.87 18.74 0.47
N ASP A 37 30.28 19.12 -0.66
CA ASP A 37 30.94 19.90 -1.72
C ASP A 37 31.42 21.27 -1.19
N SER A 38 30.61 21.89 -0.34
CA SER A 38 30.98 23.14 0.33
C SER A 38 32.12 22.98 1.33
N TRP A 39 32.34 21.76 1.84
CA TRP A 39 33.41 21.43 2.79
C TRP A 39 34.73 21.19 2.05
N GLU A 40 34.69 20.46 0.93
CA GLU A 40 35.84 20.27 0.04
C GLU A 40 36.32 21.59 -0.59
N GLY A 41 35.39 22.47 -0.98
CA GLY A 41 35.72 23.78 -1.53
C GLY A 41 36.46 24.71 -0.56
N GLU A 42 36.27 24.54 0.75
CA GLU A 42 36.91 25.36 1.80
C GLU A 42 38.28 24.78 2.23
N ALA A 43 38.52 23.49 1.99
CA ALA A 43 39.81 22.83 2.17
C ALA A 43 40.86 23.21 1.10
N MET A 44 40.44 23.84 -0.01
CA MET A 44 41.29 24.17 -1.17
C MET A 44 41.73 25.66 -1.25
N ALA A 45 41.80 26.38 -0.13
CA ALA A 45 42.45 27.68 -0.05
C ALA A 45 44.00 27.54 -0.06
N PRO A 46 44.77 28.40 -0.74
CA PRO A 46 46.22 28.27 -0.82
C PRO A 46 46.85 28.34 0.59
N PRO A 47 47.86 27.52 0.90
CA PRO A 47 48.38 27.40 2.25
C PRO A 47 49.07 28.71 2.67
N GLN A 48 48.49 29.42 3.62
CA GLN A 48 49.23 30.42 4.39
C GLN A 48 50.17 29.69 5.35
N ALA A 49 51.45 30.07 5.30
CA ALA A 49 52.56 29.38 5.94
C ALA A 49 52.33 29.11 7.44
N ALA A 50 52.72 27.89 7.86
CA ALA A 50 52.79 27.38 9.23
C ALA A 50 51.45 27.06 9.93
N SER A 51 50.82 25.96 9.51
CA SER A 51 49.86 25.22 10.35
C SER A 51 50.25 23.73 10.42
N PRO A 52 50.04 23.05 11.56
CA PRO A 52 50.35 21.62 11.72
C PRO A 52 49.54 20.78 10.69
N PRO A 53 49.99 19.55 10.37
CA PRO A 53 49.29 18.69 9.41
C PRO A 53 47.82 18.54 9.80
N PRO A 54 46.88 18.50 8.84
CA PRO A 54 45.47 18.37 9.13
C PRO A 54 45.23 17.13 9.99
N SER A 55 44.50 17.31 11.09
CA SER A 55 44.13 16.20 11.98
C SER A 55 43.30 15.17 11.21
N PRO A 56 43.54 13.85 11.37
CA PRO A 56 42.86 12.79 10.60
C PRO A 56 41.35 12.69 10.86
N VAL A 57 40.83 13.44 11.84
CA VAL A 57 39.42 13.41 12.25
C VAL A 57 38.50 13.99 11.19
N GLY A 58 38.97 14.94 10.37
CA GLY A 58 38.12 15.55 9.34
C GLY A 58 37.79 14.62 8.16
N ASP A 59 38.76 13.81 7.75
CA ASP A 59 38.63 12.89 6.62
C ASP A 59 37.70 11.70 6.97
N ASP A 60 37.68 11.30 8.24
CA ASP A 60 36.84 10.21 8.73
C ASP A 60 35.36 10.61 8.76
N THR A 61 35.05 11.85 9.16
CA THR A 61 33.66 12.37 9.20
C THR A 61 33.08 12.57 7.80
N ALA A 62 33.87 13.05 6.84
CA ALA A 62 33.43 13.19 5.45
C ALA A 62 33.08 11.83 4.84
N ARG A 63 33.96 10.84 5.03
CA ARG A 63 33.74 9.45 4.59
C ARG A 63 32.53 8.80 5.27
N GLU A 64 32.30 9.07 6.55
CA GLU A 64 31.09 8.62 7.24
C GLU A 64 29.81 9.24 6.64
N LEU A 65 29.84 10.52 6.30
CA LEU A 65 28.71 11.21 5.66
C LEU A 65 28.42 10.66 4.26
N GLU A 66 29.46 10.39 3.46
CA GLU A 66 29.35 9.76 2.14
C GLU A 66 28.73 8.36 2.24
N ASN A 67 29.16 7.56 3.23
CA ASN A 67 28.58 6.24 3.47
C ASN A 67 27.10 6.33 3.86
N LEU A 68 26.74 7.28 4.72
CA LEU A 68 25.33 7.52 5.09
C LEU A 68 24.50 7.96 3.88
N LEU A 69 25.05 8.83 3.03
CA LEU A 69 24.42 9.27 1.79
C LEU A 69 24.15 8.10 0.84
N ALA A 70 25.13 7.21 0.65
CA ALA A 70 24.98 6.02 -0.18
C ALA A 70 23.86 5.11 0.34
N ILE A 71 23.78 4.89 1.65
CA ILE A 71 22.71 4.11 2.29
C ILE A 71 21.34 4.77 2.09
N ILE A 72 21.25 6.10 2.24
CA ILE A 72 20.00 6.85 2.01
C ILE A 72 19.53 6.69 0.57
N HIS A 73 20.42 6.85 -0.41
CA HIS A 73 20.09 6.69 -1.83
C HIS A 73 19.64 5.27 -2.17
N GLN A 74 20.34 4.26 -1.63
CA GLN A 74 19.93 2.87 -1.77
C GLN A 74 18.52 2.64 -1.19
N THR A 75 18.28 3.13 0.04
CA THR A 75 16.99 2.99 0.73
C THR A 75 15.87 3.69 -0.04
N GLN A 76 16.12 4.88 -0.58
CA GLN A 76 15.17 5.58 -1.45
C GLN A 76 14.84 4.77 -2.72
N GLY A 77 15.85 4.13 -3.33
CA GLY A 77 15.66 3.24 -4.48
C GLY A 77 14.81 2.01 -4.14
N GLU A 78 15.07 1.38 -3.00
CA GLU A 78 14.28 0.25 -2.50
C GLU A 78 12.82 0.64 -2.20
N ILE A 79 12.60 1.82 -1.59
CA ILE A 79 11.26 2.36 -1.36
C ILE A 79 10.54 2.67 -2.68
N ALA A 80 11.23 3.23 -3.67
CA ALA A 80 10.66 3.49 -4.98
C ALA A 80 10.27 2.18 -5.70
N ALA A 81 11.05 1.12 -5.55
CA ALA A 81 10.77 -0.20 -6.13
C ALA A 81 9.50 -0.86 -5.55
N ILE A 82 9.12 -0.53 -4.31
CA ILE A 82 7.85 -0.97 -3.71
C ILE A 82 6.63 -0.34 -4.39
N ARG A 83 6.80 0.78 -5.11
CA ARG A 83 5.73 1.57 -5.76
C ARG A 83 4.60 1.90 -4.79
N PRO A 84 4.89 2.57 -3.66
CA PRO A 84 3.92 2.82 -2.61
C PRO A 84 2.73 3.67 -3.06
N HIS A 85 2.88 4.49 -4.10
CA HIS A 85 1.79 5.30 -4.69
C HIS A 85 0.77 4.42 -5.43
N GLU A 86 1.21 3.55 -6.34
CA GLU A 86 0.36 2.56 -7.03
C GLU A 86 -0.37 1.65 -6.03
N LEU A 87 0.36 1.15 -5.02
CA LEU A 87 -0.23 0.28 -3.99
C LEU A 87 -1.30 1.00 -3.17
N ALA A 88 -1.03 2.24 -2.72
CA ALA A 88 -1.95 3.00 -1.87
C ALA A 88 -3.19 3.50 -2.64
N ARG A 89 -3.04 3.86 -3.93
CA ARG A 89 -4.14 4.50 -4.68
C ARG A 89 -4.95 3.54 -5.55
N GLU A 90 -4.37 2.44 -5.99
CA GLU A 90 -5.02 1.54 -6.94
C GLU A 90 -5.17 0.13 -6.38
N LYS A 91 -4.05 -0.55 -6.10
CA LYS A 91 -4.11 -2.00 -5.84
C LYS A 91 -4.79 -2.36 -4.52
N ILE A 92 -4.46 -1.68 -3.42
CA ILE A 92 -5.04 -1.99 -2.12
C ILE A 92 -6.53 -1.60 -2.05
N PRO A 93 -6.95 -0.39 -2.48
CA PRO A 93 -8.38 -0.06 -2.55
C PRO A 93 -9.18 -1.05 -3.41
N HIS A 94 -8.67 -1.41 -4.59
CA HIS A 94 -9.34 -2.38 -5.46
C HIS A 94 -9.46 -3.77 -4.82
N ALA A 95 -8.40 -4.28 -4.18
CA ALA A 95 -8.46 -5.55 -3.47
C ALA A 95 -9.46 -5.51 -2.29
N ASN A 96 -9.56 -4.37 -1.61
CA ASN A 96 -10.54 -4.16 -0.54
C ASN A 96 -11.98 -4.27 -1.08
N ASP A 97 -12.28 -3.58 -2.18
CA ASP A 97 -13.60 -3.62 -2.82
C ASP A 97 -13.96 -5.02 -3.31
N GLN A 98 -13.01 -5.74 -3.92
CA GLN A 98 -13.20 -7.14 -4.33
C GLN A 98 -13.51 -8.05 -3.14
N LEU A 99 -12.76 -7.92 -2.03
CA LEU A 99 -13.00 -8.73 -0.83
C LEU A 99 -14.38 -8.44 -0.21
N ARG A 100 -14.84 -7.18 -0.22
CA ARG A 100 -16.19 -6.82 0.21
C ARG A 100 -17.25 -7.44 -0.68
N SER A 101 -17.07 -7.36 -2.00
CA SER A 101 -17.97 -7.99 -2.96
C SER A 101 -18.09 -9.51 -2.74
N VAL A 102 -16.99 -10.19 -2.39
CA VAL A 102 -17.02 -11.62 -2.04
C VAL A 102 -17.85 -11.88 -0.78
N VAL A 103 -17.71 -11.05 0.26
CA VAL A 103 -18.52 -11.16 1.48
C VAL A 103 -20.00 -10.97 1.16
N ASP A 104 -20.34 -9.95 0.39
CA ASP A 104 -21.73 -9.66 0.03
C ASP A 104 -22.34 -10.77 -0.83
N ALA A 105 -21.62 -11.24 -1.85
CA ALA A 105 -22.08 -12.31 -2.73
C ALA A 105 -22.27 -13.64 -1.96
N THR A 106 -21.36 -13.95 -1.04
CA THR A 106 -21.47 -15.16 -0.22
C THR A 106 -22.60 -15.07 0.81
N ALA A 107 -22.81 -13.90 1.43
CA ALA A 107 -23.95 -13.67 2.33
C ALA A 107 -25.29 -13.81 1.58
N HIS A 108 -25.39 -13.23 0.39
CA HIS A 108 -26.57 -13.35 -0.46
C HIS A 108 -26.86 -14.81 -0.87
N ALA A 109 -25.84 -15.55 -1.31
CA ALA A 109 -25.97 -16.96 -1.65
C ALA A 109 -26.42 -17.80 -0.45
N THR A 110 -25.91 -17.52 0.75
CA THR A 110 -26.37 -18.15 1.99
C THR A 110 -27.84 -17.85 2.26
N GLY A 111 -28.28 -16.60 2.10
CA GLY A 111 -29.70 -16.24 2.21
C GLY A 111 -30.59 -17.10 1.32
N ILE A 112 -30.22 -17.24 0.04
CA ILE A 112 -30.95 -18.10 -0.92
C ILE A 112 -30.99 -19.57 -0.44
N PHE A 113 -29.89 -20.12 0.08
CA PHE A 113 -29.89 -21.49 0.58
C PHE A 113 -30.80 -21.69 1.79
N LEU A 114 -30.91 -20.67 2.65
CA LEU A 114 -31.82 -20.68 3.79
C LEU A 114 -33.29 -20.60 3.34
N ASP A 115 -33.60 -19.73 2.38
CA ASP A 115 -34.94 -19.63 1.80
C ASP A 115 -35.37 -20.95 1.15
N ILE A 116 -34.47 -21.59 0.38
CA ILE A 116 -34.73 -22.91 -0.23
C ILE A 116 -34.94 -24.00 0.85
N ALA A 117 -34.23 -23.93 1.97
CA ALA A 117 -34.40 -24.85 3.08
C ALA A 117 -35.78 -24.69 3.75
N GLU A 118 -36.25 -23.46 3.91
CA GLU A 118 -37.60 -23.15 4.42
C GLU A 118 -38.68 -23.66 3.45
N GLU A 119 -38.52 -23.44 2.14
CA GLU A 119 -39.44 -23.95 1.12
C GLU A 119 -39.51 -25.49 1.12
N LEU A 120 -38.37 -26.16 1.30
CA LEU A 120 -38.30 -27.62 1.39
C LEU A 120 -39.07 -28.16 2.61
N GLU A 121 -38.97 -27.47 3.75
CA GLU A 121 -39.66 -27.83 4.98
C GLU A 121 -41.18 -27.68 4.84
N ALA A 122 -41.64 -26.55 4.31
CA ALA A 122 -43.07 -26.30 4.03
C ALA A 122 -43.65 -27.33 3.04
N LEU A 123 -42.86 -27.72 2.03
CA LEU A 123 -43.27 -28.74 1.07
C LEU A 123 -43.38 -30.12 1.73
N ALA A 124 -42.44 -30.48 2.61
CA ALA A 124 -42.47 -31.74 3.35
C ALA A 124 -43.71 -31.87 4.23
N GLU A 125 -44.07 -30.80 4.95
CA GLU A 125 -45.29 -30.75 5.77
C GLU A 125 -46.56 -30.97 4.94
N THR A 126 -46.57 -30.48 3.70
CA THR A 126 -47.72 -30.61 2.78
C THR A 126 -47.93 -32.06 2.31
N PHE A 127 -46.84 -32.81 2.08
CA PHE A 127 -46.94 -34.18 1.56
C PHE A 127 -47.26 -35.24 2.61
N GLY A 128 -46.84 -35.04 3.87
CA GLY A 128 -47.07 -36.05 4.92
C GLY A 128 -46.27 -37.34 4.71
N GLY A 129 -46.30 -38.23 5.70
CA GLY A 129 -45.88 -39.63 5.52
C GLY A 129 -44.43 -39.96 5.89
N ALA A 130 -43.99 -41.16 5.49
CA ALA A 130 -42.68 -41.69 5.82
C ALA A 130 -41.57 -40.91 5.08
N GLY A 131 -40.66 -40.28 5.82
CA GLY A 131 -39.55 -39.48 5.29
C GLY A 131 -39.52 -38.02 5.76
N ILE A 132 -40.60 -37.51 6.36
CA ILE A 132 -40.66 -36.14 6.90
C ILE A 132 -39.58 -35.87 7.94
N ASP A 133 -39.40 -36.79 8.89
CA ASP A 133 -38.38 -36.64 9.94
C ASP A 133 -36.96 -36.57 9.35
N GLU A 134 -36.72 -37.27 8.24
CA GLU A 134 -35.45 -37.26 7.54
C GLU A 134 -35.24 -35.95 6.77
N ILE A 135 -36.30 -35.38 6.17
CA ILE A 135 -36.26 -34.06 5.56
C ILE A 135 -35.97 -32.99 6.61
N HIS A 136 -36.71 -32.93 7.73
CA HIS A 136 -36.44 -31.97 8.81
C HIS A 136 -35.01 -32.09 9.35
N SER A 137 -34.49 -33.33 9.48
CA SER A 137 -33.11 -33.55 9.88
C SER A 137 -32.10 -32.97 8.88
N ILE A 138 -32.34 -33.13 7.57
CA ILE A 138 -31.50 -32.54 6.53
C ILE A 138 -31.59 -31.02 6.54
N THR A 139 -32.79 -30.44 6.63
CA THR A 139 -33.00 -28.99 6.67
C THR A 139 -32.31 -28.37 7.90
N THR A 140 -32.42 -29.01 9.06
CA THR A 140 -31.71 -28.61 10.29
C THR A 140 -30.19 -28.53 10.07
N ARG A 141 -29.62 -29.51 9.38
CA ARG A 141 -28.18 -29.52 9.06
C ARG A 141 -27.78 -28.40 8.09
N ILE A 142 -28.67 -27.96 7.21
CA ILE A 142 -28.43 -26.81 6.32
C ILE A 142 -28.35 -25.51 7.15
N TYR A 143 -29.29 -25.31 8.09
CA TYR A 143 -29.26 -24.15 9.00
C TYR A 143 -27.96 -24.12 9.82
N GLU A 144 -27.56 -25.25 10.40
CA GLU A 144 -26.32 -25.35 11.18
C GLU A 144 -25.07 -25.08 10.35
N ALA A 145 -24.99 -25.61 9.12
CA ALA A 145 -23.86 -25.41 8.24
C ALA A 145 -23.71 -23.95 7.78
N SER A 146 -24.83 -23.26 7.58
CA SER A 146 -24.87 -21.86 7.14
C SER A 146 -24.29 -20.90 8.18
N ASN A 147 -24.29 -21.28 9.47
CA ASN A 147 -23.72 -20.49 10.56
C ASN A 147 -22.18 -20.30 10.45
N PHE A 148 -21.49 -21.13 9.66
CA PHE A 148 -20.04 -21.00 9.43
C PHE A 148 -19.66 -19.81 8.52
N GLN A 149 -20.64 -19.25 7.79
CA GLN A 149 -20.43 -18.08 6.93
C GLN A 149 -20.13 -16.82 7.74
N ASP A 150 -20.74 -16.65 8.91
CA ASP A 150 -20.50 -15.48 9.79
C ASP A 150 -19.02 -15.36 10.20
N ILE A 151 -18.39 -16.48 10.55
CA ILE A 151 -16.95 -16.53 10.89
C ILE A 151 -16.10 -16.15 9.66
N THR A 152 -16.50 -16.56 8.47
CA THR A 152 -15.78 -16.25 7.23
C THR A 152 -15.89 -14.76 6.90
N GLY A 153 -17.09 -14.18 6.98
CA GLY A 153 -17.32 -12.75 6.82
C GLY A 153 -16.48 -11.93 7.80
N GLN A 154 -16.48 -12.29 9.09
CA GLN A 154 -15.68 -11.61 10.11
C GLN A 154 -14.16 -11.70 9.84
N ARG A 155 -13.67 -12.84 9.36
CA ARG A 155 -12.25 -13.00 9.01
C ARG A 155 -11.88 -12.12 7.82
N ILE A 156 -12.70 -12.07 6.78
CA ILE A 156 -12.46 -11.19 5.62
C ILE A 156 -12.49 -9.73 6.07
N SER A 157 -13.45 -9.32 6.89
CA SER A 157 -13.49 -7.96 7.45
C SER A 157 -12.21 -7.57 8.21
N LYS A 158 -11.61 -8.51 8.96
CA LYS A 158 -10.31 -8.29 9.62
C LYS A 158 -9.15 -8.12 8.62
N VAL A 159 -9.14 -8.90 7.55
CA VAL A 159 -8.16 -8.76 6.47
C VAL A 159 -8.31 -7.39 5.81
N THR A 160 -9.54 -6.99 5.51
CA THR A 160 -9.88 -5.68 4.95
C THR A 160 -9.39 -4.53 5.84
N GLU A 161 -9.62 -4.59 7.15
CA GLU A 161 -9.11 -3.58 8.08
C GLU A 161 -7.58 -3.54 8.11
N THR A 162 -6.93 -4.71 8.02
CA THR A 162 -5.46 -4.78 7.95
C THR A 162 -4.94 -4.13 6.67
N LEU A 163 -5.60 -4.35 5.53
CA LEU A 163 -5.26 -3.71 4.27
C LEU A 163 -5.41 -2.18 4.34
N ARG A 164 -6.45 -1.69 5.00
CA ARG A 164 -6.64 -0.25 5.27
C ARG A 164 -5.49 0.34 6.09
N VAL A 165 -5.02 -0.37 7.13
CA VAL A 165 -3.84 0.06 7.91
C VAL A 165 -2.58 0.10 7.04
N ILE A 166 -2.42 -0.84 6.09
CA ILE A 166 -1.30 -0.84 5.14
C ILE A 166 -1.40 0.37 4.19
N GLU A 167 -2.58 0.65 3.65
CA GLU A 167 -2.86 1.82 2.80
C GLU A 167 -2.49 3.14 3.49
N GLU A 168 -2.87 3.33 4.76
CA GLU A 168 -2.53 4.51 5.56
C GLU A 168 -1.02 4.64 5.81
N ARG A 169 -0.31 3.52 5.92
CA ARG A 169 1.16 3.52 6.08
C ARG A 169 1.87 3.85 4.77
N LEU A 170 1.39 3.32 3.65
CA LEU A 170 1.94 3.62 2.34
C LEU A 170 1.70 5.07 1.95
N THR A 171 0.53 5.63 2.25
CA THR A 171 0.25 7.05 2.06
C THR A 171 1.25 7.93 2.81
N ARG A 172 1.50 7.63 4.11
CA ARG A 172 2.52 8.34 4.90
C ARG A 172 3.93 8.17 4.35
N LEU A 173 4.26 7.01 3.80
CA LEU A 173 5.55 6.76 3.16
C LEU A 173 5.74 7.61 1.90
N VAL A 174 4.69 7.77 1.09
CA VAL A 174 4.68 8.65 -0.09
C VAL A 174 4.90 10.11 0.32
N GLU A 175 4.23 10.57 1.37
CA GLU A 175 4.41 11.92 1.91
C GLU A 175 5.85 12.14 2.41
N ALA A 176 6.38 11.19 3.20
CA ALA A 176 7.72 11.29 3.77
C ALA A 176 8.84 11.29 2.71
N THR A 177 8.62 10.64 1.58
CA THR A 177 9.56 10.60 0.45
C THR A 177 9.46 11.82 -0.45
N GLY A 178 8.55 12.76 -0.19
CA GLY A 178 8.41 14.00 -0.97
C GLY A 178 7.74 13.81 -2.32
N GLY A 179 6.94 12.75 -2.51
CA GLY A 179 6.26 12.48 -3.78
C GLY A 179 7.18 12.09 -4.94
N VAL A 180 8.49 11.90 -4.69
CA VAL A 180 9.50 11.60 -5.73
C VAL A 180 9.42 10.16 -6.24
N ALA A 181 8.55 9.32 -5.65
CA ALA A 181 8.08 8.10 -6.28
C ALA A 181 7.07 8.45 -7.40
N HIS A 182 7.50 9.26 -8.38
CA HIS A 182 6.83 9.28 -9.67
C HIS A 182 7.13 7.94 -10.34
N ASP A 183 6.10 7.12 -10.42
CA ASP A 183 6.06 5.89 -11.20
C ASP A 183 6.73 6.13 -12.56
N ALA A 184 7.90 5.53 -12.77
CA ALA A 184 8.32 5.24 -14.12
C ALA A 184 7.18 4.45 -14.77
N PRO A 185 6.66 4.85 -15.95
CA PRO A 185 5.50 4.19 -16.53
C PRO A 185 5.86 2.73 -16.77
N ALA A 186 5.24 1.84 -16.00
CA ALA A 186 5.36 0.41 -16.22
C ALA A 186 4.79 0.11 -17.61
N ALA A 187 5.60 -0.50 -18.47
CA ALA A 187 5.08 -1.14 -19.67
C ALA A 187 4.05 -2.19 -19.19
N LYS A 188 2.76 -1.93 -19.43
CA LYS A 188 1.70 -2.90 -19.13
C LYS A 188 2.02 -4.19 -19.87
N ALA A 189 2.50 -5.19 -19.15
CA ALA A 189 2.53 -6.55 -19.66
C ALA A 189 1.08 -7.03 -19.71
N ALA A 190 0.51 -7.07 -20.92
CA ALA A 190 -0.79 -7.70 -21.15
C ALA A 190 -0.64 -9.19 -20.81
N GLY A 191 -1.07 -9.57 -19.61
CA GLY A 191 -1.08 -10.95 -19.12
C GLY A 191 -2.52 -11.38 -18.82
N ASP A 192 -2.72 -12.70 -18.73
CA ASP A 192 -4.00 -13.39 -18.49
C ASP A 192 -4.82 -12.87 -17.29
N GLU A 193 -4.25 -11.99 -16.44
CA GLU A 193 -4.94 -11.27 -15.37
C GLU A 193 -6.13 -10.43 -15.90
N ASP A 194 -6.02 -9.88 -17.12
CA ASP A 194 -7.11 -9.14 -17.80
C ASP A 194 -8.30 -10.04 -18.22
N LEU A 195 -8.11 -11.36 -18.23
CA LEU A 195 -9.13 -12.33 -18.62
C LEU A 195 -9.89 -12.92 -17.41
N LEU A 196 -9.41 -12.67 -16.19
CA LEU A 196 -10.05 -13.13 -14.94
C LEU A 196 -11.02 -12.08 -14.40
N ASN A 197 -12.04 -11.77 -15.20
CA ASN A 197 -13.15 -10.94 -14.73
C ASN A 197 -14.01 -11.77 -13.76
N GLY A 198 -13.80 -11.57 -12.46
CA GLY A 198 -14.73 -12.03 -11.42
C GLY A 198 -16.11 -11.37 -11.56
N PRO A 199 -17.05 -11.67 -10.67
CA PRO A 199 -18.35 -11.00 -10.63
C PRO A 199 -18.14 -9.48 -10.69
N GLN A 200 -18.76 -8.80 -11.66
CA GLN A 200 -18.62 -7.36 -11.80
C GLN A 200 -19.22 -6.68 -10.57
N LEU A 201 -18.49 -5.70 -10.03
CA LEU A 201 -19.03 -4.79 -9.02
C LEU A 201 -20.32 -4.17 -9.57
N PRO A 202 -21.40 -4.04 -8.78
CA PRO A 202 -22.71 -3.57 -9.26
C PRO A 202 -22.65 -2.23 -10.00
N ASP A 203 -21.77 -1.32 -9.57
CA ASP A 203 -21.60 0.00 -10.17
C ASP A 203 -20.80 0.00 -11.48
N LEU A 204 -20.13 -1.11 -11.79
CA LEU A 204 -19.36 -1.36 -13.02
C LEU A 204 -20.04 -2.40 -13.92
N ALA A 205 -21.16 -2.97 -13.47
CA ALA A 205 -21.92 -3.95 -14.23
C ALA A 205 -22.55 -3.28 -15.45
N ALA A 206 -22.33 -3.84 -16.64
CA ALA A 206 -23.04 -3.39 -17.84
C ALA A 206 -24.55 -3.54 -17.61
N SER A 207 -25.29 -2.44 -17.74
CA SER A 207 -26.74 -2.50 -17.58
C SER A 207 -27.38 -3.26 -18.75
N GLN A 208 -28.56 -3.84 -18.54
CA GLN A 208 -29.29 -4.51 -19.63
C GLN A 208 -29.53 -3.57 -20.82
N ASP A 209 -29.73 -2.28 -20.57
CA ASP A 209 -29.86 -1.25 -21.62
C ASP A 209 -28.56 -0.99 -22.39
N ASP A 210 -27.38 -1.21 -21.77
CA ASP A 210 -26.08 -1.15 -22.45
C ASP A 210 -25.86 -2.38 -23.33
N ILE A 211 -26.27 -3.54 -22.84
CA ILE A 211 -26.21 -4.82 -23.57
C ILE A 211 -27.13 -4.75 -24.79
N ASP A 212 -28.36 -4.29 -24.63
CA ASP A 212 -29.34 -4.20 -25.70
C ASP A 212 -28.91 -3.19 -26.78
N ARG A 213 -28.27 -2.07 -26.40
CA ARG A 213 -27.66 -1.14 -27.35
C ARG A 213 -26.50 -1.75 -28.12
N LEU A 214 -25.67 -2.57 -27.47
CA LEU A 214 -24.56 -3.24 -28.12
C LEU A 214 -25.08 -4.21 -29.19
N PHE A 215 -26.08 -5.03 -28.85
CA PHE A 215 -26.69 -5.99 -29.80
C PHE A 215 -27.52 -5.31 -30.90
N ALA A 216 -28.09 -4.14 -30.66
CA ALA A 216 -28.76 -3.34 -31.71
C ALA A 216 -27.76 -2.69 -32.69
N SER A 217 -26.47 -2.68 -32.37
CA SER A 217 -25.40 -2.06 -33.17
C SER A 217 -24.57 -3.03 -34.01
N ILE A 218 -24.90 -4.33 -33.97
CA ILE A 218 -24.28 -5.43 -34.73
C ILE A 218 -25.29 -5.97 -35.75
#